data_AF-A0AA48GW22-F1
#
_entry.id   AF-A0AA48GW22-F1
#
_cell.length_a   1.000
_cell.length_b   1.000
_cell.length_c   1.000
_cell.angle_alpha   90.00
_cell.angle_beta   90.00
_cell.angle_gamma   90.00
#
_symmetry.space_group_name_H-M   'P 1'
#
loop_
_entity.id
_entity.type
_entity.pdbx_description
1 polymer ?
#
loop_
_entity_poly.entity_id
_entity_poly.type
_entity_poly.pdbx_seq_one_letter_code
_entity_poly.pdbx_strand_id
1 'polypeptide(L)'
;MPRATAWTLGLLALLACAVGLAWADGPRLARRRAPARAATAAFVARHRLTDLALFTEAPHTRHPGLALPHDALPDDPLPLDRHPSGSLLPPPHATLD
;
A
#
# COMPACT_ATOMS: atom_id res chain seq x y z
N MET A 1 38.95 22.33 -13.93
CA MET A 1 37.96 21.65 -13.07
C MET A 1 37.40 20.30 -13.63
N PRO A 2 38.16 19.44 -14.35
CA PRO A 2 37.59 18.24 -14.98
C PRO A 2 37.43 17.02 -14.05
N ARG A 3 38.14 16.99 -12.91
CA ARG A 3 38.17 15.82 -12.01
C ARG A 3 36.86 15.62 -11.24
N ALA A 4 36.24 16.72 -10.80
CA ALA A 4 34.96 16.69 -10.10
C ALA A 4 33.84 16.14 -11.01
N THR A 5 33.85 16.53 -12.29
CA THR A 5 32.88 16.05 -13.29
C THR A 5 33.04 14.55 -13.58
N ALA A 6 34.26 14.03 -13.62
CA ALA A 6 34.48 12.60 -13.81
C ALA A 6 33.92 11.77 -12.64
N TRP A 7 34.05 12.27 -11.41
CA TRP A 7 33.51 11.61 -10.23
C TRP A 7 31.99 11.67 -10.16
N THR A 8 31.39 12.82 -10.52
CA THR A 8 29.92 12.94 -10.54
C THR A 8 29.30 12.02 -11.59
N LEU A 9 29.91 11.90 -12.78
CA LEU A 9 29.47 10.96 -13.81
C LEU A 9 29.64 9.50 -13.37
N GLY A 10 30.76 9.16 -12.74
CA GLY A 10 30.98 7.82 -12.19
C GLY A 10 29.95 7.45 -11.12
N LEU A 11 29.62 8.39 -10.22
CA LEU A 11 28.60 8.20 -9.19
C LEU A 11 27.20 8.07 -9.80
N LEU A 12 26.86 8.89 -10.80
CA LEU A 12 25.58 8.80 -11.51
C LEU A 12 25.43 7.44 -12.21
N ALA A 13 26.47 6.97 -12.88
CA ALA A 13 26.47 5.66 -13.53
C ALA A 13 26.30 4.53 -12.51
N LEU A 14 26.97 4.61 -11.36
CA LEU A 14 26.83 3.64 -10.28
C LEU A 14 25.39 3.60 -9.73
N LEU A 15 24.79 4.77 -9.49
CA LEU A 15 23.40 4.88 -9.03
C LEU A 15 22.42 4.31 -10.06
N ALA A 16 22.61 4.63 -11.35
CA ALA A 16 21.80 4.09 -12.43
C ALA A 16 21.90 2.56 -12.50
N CYS A 17 23.11 1.99 -12.35
CA CYS A 17 23.30 0.55 -12.27
C CYS A 17 22.60 -0.07 -11.04
N ALA A 18 22.71 0.56 -9.87
CA ALA A 18 22.06 0.08 -8.65
C ALA A 18 20.53 0.05 -8.80
N VAL A 19 19.96 1.10 -9.39
CA VAL A 19 18.53 1.15 -9.74
C VAL A 19 18.20 0.01 -10.70
N GLY A 20 18.92 -0.15 -11.80
CA GLY A 20 18.69 -1.22 -12.78
C GLY A 20 18.72 -2.63 -12.16
N LEU A 21 19.64 -2.87 -11.22
CA LEU A 21 19.71 -4.13 -10.48
C LEU A 21 18.50 -4.34 -9.55
N ALA A 22 18.02 -3.29 -8.88
CA ALA A 22 16.83 -3.37 -8.04
C ALA A 22 15.57 -3.73 -8.87
N TRP A 23 15.42 -3.15 -10.06
CA TRP A 23 14.35 -3.50 -10.98
C TRP A 23 14.43 -4.97 -11.42
N ALA A 24 15.62 -5.47 -11.71
CA ALA A 24 15.85 -6.87 -12.08
C ALA A 24 15.62 -7.86 -10.93
N ASP A 25 15.73 -7.43 -9.67
CA ASP A 25 15.48 -8.28 -8.50
C ASP A 25 13.98 -8.41 -8.17
N GLY A 26 13.15 -7.46 -8.62
CA GLY A 26 11.69 -7.51 -8.45
C GLY A 26 11.05 -8.84 -8.87
N PRO A 27 11.30 -9.34 -10.10
CA PRO A 27 10.82 -10.65 -10.55
C PRO A 27 11.36 -11.83 -9.73
N ARG A 28 12.62 -11.76 -9.27
CA ARG A 28 13.23 -12.82 -8.44
C ARG A 28 12.53 -12.91 -7.09
N LEU A 29 12.30 -11.75 -6.48
CA LEU A 29 11.60 -11.64 -5.21
C LEU A 29 10.12 -12.05 -5.34
N ALA A 30 9.47 -11.69 -6.45
CA ALA A 30 8.10 -12.12 -6.75
C ALA A 30 7.99 -13.65 -6.89
N ARG A 31 8.96 -14.29 -7.57
CA ARG A 31 9.03 -15.75 -7.68
C ARG A 31 9.28 -16.42 -6.33
N ARG A 32 10.18 -15.89 -5.51
CA ARG A 32 10.43 -16.38 -4.15
C ARG A 32 9.18 -16.32 -3.26
N ARG A 33 8.33 -15.30 -3.45
CA ARG A 33 7.07 -15.12 -2.70
C ARG A 33 5.86 -15.80 -3.34
N ALA A 34 5.97 -16.30 -4.58
CA ALA A 34 4.90 -16.99 -5.27
C ALA A 34 4.29 -18.16 -4.47
N PRO A 35 5.05 -19.06 -3.82
CA PRO A 35 4.46 -20.15 -3.04
C PRO A 35 3.65 -19.64 -1.84
N ALA A 36 4.15 -18.64 -1.12
CA ALA A 36 3.43 -18.03 -0.01
C ALA A 36 2.13 -17.36 -0.48
N ARG A 37 2.18 -16.62 -1.59
CA ARG A 37 0.99 -15.99 -2.21
C ARG A 37 -0.04 -17.03 -2.65
N ALA A 38 0.40 -18.14 -3.25
CA ALA A 38 -0.47 -19.24 -3.65
C ALA A 38 -1.16 -19.90 -2.44
N ALA A 39 -0.43 -20.11 -1.34
CA ALA A 39 -0.99 -20.64 -0.10
C ALA A 39 -2.05 -19.69 0.50
N THR A 40 -1.77 -18.38 0.53
CA THR A 40 -2.75 -17.37 0.98
C THR A 40 -3.99 -17.35 0.07
N ALA A 41 -3.82 -17.40 -1.25
CA ALA A 41 -4.94 -17.42 -2.19
C ALA A 41 -5.83 -18.67 -1.99
N ALA A 42 -5.22 -19.85 -1.81
CA ALA A 42 -5.96 -21.07 -1.51
C ALA A 42 -6.70 -20.99 -0.17
N PHE A 43 -6.11 -20.39 0.86
CA PHE A 43 -6.75 -20.15 2.14
C PHE A 43 -7.98 -19.23 2.00
N VAL A 44 -7.83 -18.09 1.33
CA VAL A 44 -8.92 -17.14 1.06
C VAL A 44 -10.07 -17.83 0.31
N ALA A 45 -9.75 -18.58 -0.75
CA ALA A 45 -10.74 -19.30 -1.55
C ALA A 45 -11.50 -20.35 -0.72
N ARG A 46 -10.80 -21.14 0.10
CA ARG A 46 -11.40 -22.16 0.96
C ARG A 46 -12.34 -21.58 2.01
N HIS A 47 -11.98 -20.43 2.58
CA HIS A 47 -12.76 -19.79 3.64
C HIS A 47 -13.74 -18.74 3.11
N ARG A 48 -13.83 -18.56 1.79
CA ARG A 48 -14.66 -17.53 1.13
C ARG A 48 -14.53 -16.16 1.80
N LEU A 49 -13.29 -15.78 2.14
CA LEU A 49 -13.03 -14.48 2.74
C LEU A 49 -13.34 -13.41 1.69
N THR A 50 -14.42 -12.67 1.89
CA THR A 50 -14.87 -11.58 1.01
C THR A 50 -14.20 -10.25 1.32
N ASP A 51 -13.47 -10.16 2.43
CA ASP A 51 -12.79 -8.93 2.82
C ASP A 51 -11.44 -8.81 2.11
N LEU A 52 -11.45 -8.06 1.00
CA LEU A 52 -10.24 -7.70 0.27
C LEU A 52 -9.49 -6.67 1.14
N ALA A 53 -8.46 -7.12 1.87
CA ALA A 53 -7.59 -6.22 2.63
C ALA A 53 -6.70 -5.39 1.68
N LEU A 54 -7.30 -4.45 0.96
CA LEU A 54 -6.62 -3.48 0.09
C LEU A 54 -5.70 -2.56 0.89
N PHE A 55 -6.06 -2.32 2.15
CA PHE A 55 -5.32 -1.51 3.09
C PHE A 55 -4.96 -2.37 4.30
N THR A 56 -3.82 -2.09 4.93
CA THR A 56 -3.30 -2.86 6.08
C THR A 56 -3.92 -2.46 7.43
N GLU A 57 -4.96 -1.64 7.39
CA GLU A 57 -5.56 -1.04 8.58
C GLU A 57 -6.35 -2.02 9.43
N ALA A 58 -6.73 -1.58 10.62
CA ALA A 58 -7.49 -2.41 11.55
C ALA A 58 -8.89 -2.75 10.97
N PRO A 59 -9.46 -3.93 11.27
CA PRO A 59 -10.74 -4.39 10.72
C PRO A 59 -11.91 -3.40 10.85
N HIS A 60 -11.92 -2.56 11.89
CA HIS A 60 -12.95 -1.53 12.10
C HIS A 60 -12.95 -0.44 11.03
N THR A 61 -11.84 -0.24 10.30
CA THR A 61 -11.79 0.73 9.19
C THR A 61 -12.26 0.13 7.86
N ARG A 62 -12.47 -1.19 7.77
CA ARG A 62 -12.96 -1.88 6.56
C ARG A 62 -14.48 -2.12 6.56
N HIS A 63 -15.11 -2.18 7.73
CA HIS A 63 -16.55 -2.42 7.85
C HIS A 63 -17.22 -1.24 8.57
N PRO A 64 -17.85 -0.29 7.84
CA PRO A 64 -18.43 0.92 8.46
C PRO A 64 -19.50 0.57 9.51
N GLY A 65 -20.19 -0.57 9.37
CA GLY A 65 -21.14 -1.06 10.39
C GLY A 65 -20.51 -1.60 11.69
N LEU A 66 -19.18 -1.77 11.74
CA LEU A 66 -18.43 -2.14 12.94
C LEU A 66 -17.52 -1.00 13.44
N ALA A 67 -17.52 0.14 12.75
CA ALA A 67 -16.91 1.36 13.27
C ALA A 67 -17.70 1.78 14.51
N LEU A 68 -17.05 1.77 15.67
CA LEU A 68 -17.65 2.31 16.89
C LEU A 68 -17.94 3.80 16.64
N PRO A 69 -19.14 4.32 16.95
CA PRO A 69 -19.49 5.73 16.75
C PRO A 69 -18.55 6.74 17.44
N HIS A 70 -17.64 6.28 18.30
CA HIS A 70 -16.71 7.11 19.05
C HIS A 70 -15.35 7.30 18.36
N ASP A 71 -15.04 6.52 17.32
CA ASP A 71 -13.89 6.76 16.45
C ASP A 71 -14.34 7.61 15.25
N ALA A 72 -14.66 8.87 15.51
CA ALA A 72 -14.93 9.83 14.46
C ALA A 72 -13.67 9.96 13.58
N LEU A 73 -13.83 9.77 12.26
CA LEU A 73 -12.77 10.04 11.30
C LEU A 73 -12.39 11.53 11.44
N PRO A 74 -11.11 11.87 11.64
CA PRO A 74 -10.70 13.26 11.65
C PRO A 74 -11.11 13.94 10.34
N ASP A 75 -11.62 15.17 10.41
CA ASP A 75 -11.99 16.01 9.26
C ASP A 75 -10.75 16.49 8.48
N ASP A 76 -9.89 15.56 8.09
CA ASP A 76 -8.82 15.79 7.14
C ASP A 76 -9.41 15.56 5.73
N PRO A 77 -9.30 16.52 4.80
CA PRO A 77 -9.84 16.37 3.45
C PRO A 77 -9.27 15.18 2.67
N LEU A 78 -8.17 14.58 3.11
CA LEU A 78 -7.59 13.40 2.47
C LEU A 78 -6.82 12.50 3.45
N PRO A 79 -7.48 11.66 4.26
CA PRO A 79 -6.81 10.85 5.28
C PRO A 79 -6.16 9.58 4.68
N LEU A 80 -5.61 9.64 3.46
CA LEU A 80 -4.99 8.48 2.80
C LEU A 80 -3.84 7.89 3.62
N ASP A 81 -3.16 8.71 4.41
CA ASP A 81 -2.02 8.29 5.24
C ASP A 81 -2.45 7.52 6.50
N ARG A 82 -3.71 7.65 6.92
CA ARG A 82 -4.19 7.11 8.22
C ARG A 82 -5.46 6.27 8.15
N HIS A 83 -6.27 6.47 7.10
CA HIS A 83 -7.56 5.83 6.81
C HIS A 83 -7.90 5.82 5.30
N PRO A 84 -7.12 5.14 4.43
CA PRO A 84 -7.37 5.12 3.00
C PRO A 84 -8.66 4.37 2.63
N SER A 85 -9.18 3.44 3.44
CA SER A 85 -10.53 2.90 3.23
C SER A 85 -11.62 3.93 3.47
N GLY A 86 -11.42 4.85 4.42
CA GLY A 86 -12.34 5.96 4.69
C GLY A 86 -12.51 6.90 3.49
N SER A 87 -11.45 7.09 2.69
CA SER A 87 -11.50 7.90 1.46
C SER A 87 -12.33 7.29 0.31
N LEU A 88 -12.64 5.99 0.37
CA LEU A 88 -13.46 5.30 -0.64
C LEU A 88 -14.96 5.40 -0.33
N LEU A 89 -15.32 5.79 0.89
CA LEU A 89 -16.70 5.96 1.30
C LEU A 89 -17.12 7.42 1.10
N PRO A 90 -18.29 7.68 0.48
CA PRO A 90 -18.83 9.03 0.44
C PRO A 90 -19.10 9.51 1.88
N PRO A 91 -18.93 10.82 2.16
CA PRO A 91 -19.26 11.37 3.46
C PRO A 91 -20.74 11.06 3.80
N PRO A 92 -21.07 10.76 5.07
CA PRO A 92 -22.45 10.57 5.47
C PRO A 92 -23.28 11.79 5.04
N HIS A 93 -24.43 11.56 4.43
CA HIS A 93 -25.38 12.62 4.18
C HIS A 93 -25.79 13.19 5.55
N ALA A 94 -25.27 14.37 5.89
CA ALA A 94 -25.77 15.11 7.03
C ALA A 94 -27.24 15.42 6.75
N THR A 95 -28.14 14.66 7.36
CA THR A 95 -29.54 15.06 7.51
C THR A 95 -29.53 16.36 8.30
N LEU A 96 -29.59 17.47 7.59
CA LEU A 96 -29.93 18.78 8.13
C LEU A 96 -31.43 18.77 8.41
N ASP A 97 -31.81 18.37 9.62
CA ASP A 97 -33.10 18.69 10.23
C ASP A 97 -32.99 19.96 11.08
#